data_AF-A0A2H9N8D3-F1
#
_entry.id   AF-A0A2H9N8D3-F1
#
_cell.length_a   1.000
_cell.length_b   1.000
_cell.length_c   1.000
_cell.angle_alpha   90.00
_cell.angle_beta   90.00
_cell.angle_gamma   90.00
#
_symmetry.space_group_name_H-M   'P 1'
#
loop_
_entity.id
_entity.type
_entity.pdbx_description
1 polymer ?
#
loop_
_entity_poly.entity_id
_entity_poly.type
_entity_poly.pdbx_seq_one_letter_code
_entity_poly.pdbx_strand_id
1 'polypeptide(L)'
;MDIKVDQSVTVSFDAFLNVALKGTVKTVGITKVSAPQGTSAYKIEVEIQAPKEELNLKSGLATSLEIETARKENVIAVPIESILTTGGKSYVEKIMSDGTTQRIEVQTGISGGTFTEILSGINEGDKILLIPESSTSSTSTSNTSSGGTPNIQIPGLGPQGGEYSSPPSGGVITSPPSGGQGNPGG
;
A
#
# COMPACT_ATOMS: atom_id res chain seq x y z
N MET A 1 9.43 -9.74 8.82
CA MET A 1 10.28 -10.72 8.12
C MET A 1 11.52 -10.90 8.97
N ASP A 2 11.67 -12.07 9.57
CA ASP A 2 12.75 -12.38 10.50
C ASP A 2 13.80 -13.26 9.82
N ILE A 3 14.99 -12.70 9.63
CA ILE A 3 16.14 -13.44 9.09
C ILE A 3 16.78 -14.24 10.24
N LYS A 4 17.09 -15.50 9.98
CA LYS A 4 17.69 -16.43 10.96
C LYS A 4 18.94 -17.07 10.39
N VAL A 5 19.83 -17.50 11.28
CA VAL A 5 20.97 -18.35 10.93
C VAL A 5 20.44 -19.65 10.27
N ASP A 6 21.23 -20.21 9.37
CA ASP A 6 20.93 -21.42 8.58
C ASP A 6 19.85 -21.26 7.50
N GLN A 7 19.32 -20.06 7.27
CA GLN A 7 18.45 -19.80 6.12
C GLN A 7 19.21 -19.93 4.81
N SER A 8 18.56 -20.54 3.81
CA SER A 8 19.11 -20.68 2.46
C SER A 8 19.11 -19.34 1.74
N VAL A 9 20.21 -19.05 1.04
CA VAL A 9 20.40 -17.81 0.29
C VAL A 9 20.81 -18.12 -1.14
N THR A 10 20.20 -17.45 -2.10
CA THR A 10 20.67 -17.41 -3.48
C THR A 10 21.43 -16.10 -3.70
N VAL A 11 22.64 -16.20 -4.21
CA VAL A 11 23.55 -15.09 -4.42
C VAL A 11 23.84 -14.94 -5.90
N SER A 12 23.54 -13.77 -6.46
CA SER A 12 23.81 -13.44 -7.87
C SER A 12 24.70 -12.20 -7.97
N PHE A 13 25.66 -12.20 -8.88
CA PHE A 13 26.61 -11.11 -9.06
C PHE A 13 26.33 -10.40 -10.38
N ASP A 14 26.38 -9.06 -10.38
CA ASP A 14 26.18 -8.27 -11.60
C ASP A 14 27.24 -8.59 -12.68
N ALA A 15 28.45 -8.96 -12.24
CA ALA A 15 29.55 -9.33 -13.12
C ALA A 15 29.38 -10.69 -13.83
N PHE A 16 28.45 -11.55 -13.38
CA PHE A 16 28.26 -12.89 -13.94
C PHE A 16 26.79 -13.10 -14.31
N LEU A 17 26.50 -12.95 -15.60
CA LEU A 17 25.15 -13.16 -16.11
C LEU A 17 24.74 -14.63 -15.99
N ASN A 18 23.54 -14.88 -15.45
CA ASN A 18 22.95 -16.21 -15.24
C ASN A 18 23.71 -17.14 -14.29
N VAL A 19 24.57 -16.61 -13.43
CA VAL A 19 25.24 -17.39 -12.38
C VAL A 19 24.59 -17.09 -11.03
N ALA A 20 23.96 -18.12 -10.45
CA ALA A 20 23.41 -18.07 -9.10
C ALA A 20 24.16 -19.08 -8.22
N LEU A 21 24.77 -18.58 -7.15
CA LEU A 21 25.45 -19.40 -6.15
C LEU A 21 24.54 -19.64 -4.96
N LYS A 22 24.58 -20.87 -4.43
CA LYS A 22 23.89 -21.19 -3.19
C LYS A 22 24.75 -20.79 -2.01
N GLY A 23 24.12 -20.29 -0.96
CA GLY A 23 24.74 -19.95 0.29
C GLY A 23 23.80 -20.14 1.48
N THR A 24 24.33 -19.85 2.65
CA THR A 24 23.62 -20.00 3.92
C THR A 24 23.93 -18.81 4.82
N VAL A 25 22.93 -18.29 5.53
CA VAL A 25 23.13 -17.22 6.52
C VAL A 25 23.95 -17.77 7.69
N LYS A 26 25.14 -17.23 7.90
CA LYS A 26 26.05 -17.61 8.98
C LYS A 26 25.78 -16.81 10.25
N THR A 27 25.57 -15.51 10.10
CA THR A 27 25.39 -14.60 11.24
C THR A 27 24.38 -13.51 10.90
N VAL A 28 23.52 -13.19 11.86
CA VAL A 28 22.65 -12.01 11.82
C VAL A 28 23.08 -11.08 12.95
N GLY A 29 23.55 -9.88 12.60
CA GLY A 29 23.96 -8.87 13.56
C GLY A 29 22.76 -8.38 14.36
N ILE A 30 22.95 -8.23 15.67
CA ILE A 30 21.92 -7.73 16.60
C ILE A 30 21.96 -6.20 16.78
N THR A 31 23.01 -5.55 16.26
CA THR A 31 23.23 -4.11 16.36
C THR A 31 22.89 -3.44 15.05
N LYS A 32 22.10 -2.36 15.10
CA LYS A 32 21.81 -1.51 13.94
C LYS A 32 23.08 -0.78 13.51
N VAL A 33 23.37 -0.84 12.23
CA VAL A 33 24.44 -0.07 11.58
C VAL A 33 23.81 1.01 10.70
N SER A 34 24.53 2.11 10.53
CA SER A 34 24.12 3.16 9.58
C SER A 34 24.28 2.66 8.16
N ALA A 35 23.22 2.76 7.37
CA ALA A 35 23.17 2.42 5.96
C ALA A 35 23.06 3.71 5.12
N PRO A 36 23.28 3.63 3.79
CA PRO A 36 23.12 4.77 2.90
C PRO A 36 21.76 5.45 3.10
N GLN A 37 21.71 6.76 2.88
CA GLN A 37 20.52 7.60 3.11
C GLN A 37 20.06 7.71 4.57
N GLY A 38 20.94 7.45 5.54
CA GLY A 38 20.64 7.60 6.96
C GLY A 38 19.66 6.54 7.49
N THR A 39 19.52 5.43 6.77
CA THR A 39 18.69 4.30 7.19
C THR A 39 19.44 3.42 8.19
N SER A 40 18.70 2.66 9.01
CA SER A 40 19.30 1.64 9.88
C SER A 40 19.21 0.28 9.22
N ALA A 41 20.30 -0.47 9.20
CA ALA A 41 20.35 -1.85 8.71
C ALA A 41 20.96 -2.78 9.74
N TYR A 42 20.79 -4.09 9.55
CA TYR A 42 21.50 -5.12 10.32
C TYR A 42 22.52 -5.79 9.40
N LYS A 43 23.75 -5.99 9.90
CA LYS A 43 24.77 -6.70 9.13
C LYS A 43 24.45 -8.19 9.12
N ILE A 44 24.38 -8.77 7.92
CA ILE A 44 24.28 -10.23 7.74
C ILE A 44 25.58 -10.75 7.13
N GLU A 45 26.02 -11.92 7.55
CA GLU A 45 27.13 -12.64 6.95
C GLU A 45 26.58 -13.92 6.31
N VAL A 46 26.84 -14.09 5.02
CA VAL A 46 26.40 -15.23 4.22
C VAL A 46 27.63 -16.01 3.79
N GLU A 47 27.61 -17.31 4.03
CA GLU A 47 28.61 -18.24 3.54
C GLU A 47 28.16 -18.76 2.18
N ILE A 48 28.97 -18.55 1.14
CA ILE A 48 28.66 -18.97 -0.23
C ILE A 48 29.35 -20.31 -0.47
N GLN A 49 28.60 -21.29 -0.99
CA GLN A 49 29.16 -22.58 -1.39
C GLN A 49 30.04 -22.36 -2.62
N ALA A 50 31.28 -22.84 -2.55
CA ALA A 50 32.25 -22.67 -3.62
C ALA A 50 31.68 -23.21 -4.95
N PRO A 51 31.68 -22.41 -6.03
CA PRO A 51 31.22 -22.88 -7.32
C PRO A 51 32.12 -24.01 -7.84
N LYS A 52 31.53 -24.92 -8.62
CA LYS A 52 32.27 -26.00 -9.29
C LYS A 52 33.21 -25.49 -10.38
N GLU A 53 32.93 -24.31 -10.91
CA GLU A 53 33.76 -23.60 -11.87
C GLU A 53 34.54 -22.50 -11.14
N GLU A 54 35.79 -22.24 -11.52
CA GLU A 54 36.61 -21.16 -10.98
C GLU A 54 36.03 -19.80 -11.35
N LEU A 55 34.99 -19.38 -10.63
CA LEU A 55 34.51 -18.01 -10.68
C LEU A 55 35.51 -17.16 -9.90
N ASN A 56 36.12 -16.19 -10.58
CA ASN A 56 37.01 -15.20 -9.99
C ASN A 56 36.22 -14.19 -9.13
N LEU A 57 35.58 -14.68 -8.06
CA LEU A 57 34.84 -13.89 -7.10
C LEU A 57 35.82 -13.00 -6.33
N LYS A 58 35.89 -11.73 -6.72
CA LYS A 58 36.70 -10.72 -6.03
C LYS A 58 35.83 -9.92 -5.06
N SER A 59 36.44 -9.47 -3.98
CA SER A 59 35.81 -8.47 -3.10
C SER A 59 35.48 -7.21 -3.90
N GLY A 60 34.36 -6.56 -3.55
CA GLY A 60 33.92 -5.31 -4.18
C GLY A 60 32.94 -5.48 -5.36
N LEU A 61 32.58 -6.72 -5.73
CA LEU A 61 31.51 -6.96 -6.71
C LEU A 61 30.14 -6.60 -6.13
N ALA A 62 29.35 -5.89 -6.93
CA ALA A 62 27.94 -5.68 -6.63
C ALA A 62 27.21 -7.04 -6.69
N THR A 63 26.43 -7.33 -5.66
CA THR A 63 25.79 -8.63 -5.48
C THR A 63 24.35 -8.42 -5.04
N SER A 64 23.44 -9.26 -5.53
CA SER A 64 22.06 -9.36 -5.06
C SER A 64 21.88 -10.66 -4.28
N LEU A 65 21.15 -10.58 -3.18
CA LEU A 65 20.90 -11.68 -2.25
C LEU A 65 19.39 -11.91 -2.15
N GLU A 66 18.97 -13.15 -2.37
CA GLU A 66 17.60 -13.60 -2.13
C GLU A 66 17.62 -14.62 -0.98
N ILE A 67 17.00 -14.28 0.14
CA ILE A 67 16.99 -15.11 1.36
C ILE A 67 15.62 -15.77 1.50
N GLU A 68 15.59 -17.11 1.49
CA GLU A 68 14.36 -17.87 1.75
C GLU A 68 14.07 -17.84 3.26
N THR A 69 13.16 -16.96 3.68
CA THR A 69 12.84 -16.77 5.11
C THR A 69 11.81 -17.75 5.64
N ALA A 70 10.96 -18.27 4.76
CA ALA A 70 9.99 -19.32 5.04
C ALA A 70 9.61 -20.03 3.74
N ARG A 71 9.39 -21.34 3.83
CA ARG A 71 8.85 -22.16 2.74
C ARG A 71 7.88 -23.17 3.31
N LYS A 72 6.78 -23.37 2.60
CA LYS A 72 5.78 -24.38 2.92
C LYS A 72 5.30 -25.04 1.65
N GLU A 73 5.30 -26.36 1.64
CA GLU A 73 4.88 -27.18 0.51
C GLU A 73 3.50 -27.78 0.78
N ASN A 74 2.82 -28.21 -0.29
CA ASN A 74 1.50 -28.85 -0.21
C ASN A 74 0.45 -27.95 0.46
N VAL A 75 0.38 -26.69 0.03
CA VAL A 75 -0.59 -25.69 0.52
C VAL A 75 -1.48 -25.20 -0.60
N ILE A 76 -2.69 -24.77 -0.27
CA ILE A 76 -3.52 -23.99 -1.19
C ILE A 76 -2.95 -22.57 -1.22
N ALA A 77 -2.47 -22.15 -2.38
CA ALA A 77 -1.93 -20.81 -2.59
C ALA A 77 -2.76 -20.06 -3.63
N VAL A 78 -3.09 -18.82 -3.33
CA VAL A 78 -3.79 -17.91 -4.26
C VAL A 78 -2.92 -16.68 -4.53
N PRO A 79 -3.03 -16.06 -5.71
CA PRO A 79 -2.37 -14.78 -5.97
C PRO A 79 -2.77 -13.74 -4.94
N ILE A 80 -1.84 -12.89 -4.53
CA ILE A 80 -2.13 -11.84 -3.53
C ILE A 80 -3.24 -10.89 -4.01
N GLU A 81 -3.34 -10.65 -5.32
CA GLU A 81 -4.38 -9.87 -5.98
C GLU A 81 -5.79 -10.48 -5.89
N SER A 82 -5.91 -11.74 -5.47
CA SER A 82 -7.23 -12.39 -5.28
C SER A 82 -7.78 -12.20 -3.87
N ILE A 83 -7.01 -11.60 -2.95
CA ILE A 83 -7.37 -11.44 -1.54
C ILE A 83 -7.84 -10.01 -1.26
N LEU A 84 -9.06 -9.90 -0.78
CA LEU A 84 -9.65 -8.67 -0.27
C LEU A 84 -9.51 -8.61 1.24
N THR A 85 -8.92 -7.55 1.77
CA THR A 85 -8.90 -7.31 3.22
C THR A 85 -9.89 -6.23 3.59
N THR A 86 -10.83 -6.52 4.49
CA THR A 86 -11.80 -5.53 4.99
C THR A 86 -12.05 -5.78 6.47
N GLY A 87 -11.92 -4.72 7.29
CA GLY A 87 -12.17 -4.82 8.73
C GLY A 87 -11.29 -5.83 9.47
N GLY A 88 -10.06 -6.06 9.00
CA GLY A 88 -9.13 -7.04 9.58
C GLY A 88 -9.40 -8.50 9.21
N LYS A 89 -10.38 -8.76 8.33
CA LYS A 89 -10.69 -10.09 7.79
C LYS A 89 -10.26 -10.19 6.33
N SER A 90 -9.87 -11.40 5.93
CA SER A 90 -9.48 -11.71 4.55
C SER A 90 -10.60 -12.43 3.83
N TYR A 91 -10.82 -12.08 2.57
CA TYR A 91 -11.87 -12.65 1.73
C TYR A 91 -11.33 -12.95 0.33
N VAL A 92 -11.96 -13.90 -0.34
CA VAL A 92 -11.75 -14.19 -1.76
C VAL A 92 -13.10 -14.25 -2.48
N GLU A 93 -13.10 -13.99 -3.78
CA GLU A 93 -14.29 -14.17 -4.63
C GLU A 93 -14.19 -15.48 -5.41
N LYS A 94 -14.95 -16.48 -4.98
CA LYS A 94 -15.04 -17.79 -5.64
C LYS A 94 -16.02 -17.72 -6.80
N ILE A 95 -15.62 -18.21 -7.97
CA ILE A 95 -16.46 -18.33 -9.15
C ILE A 95 -17.27 -19.63 -9.05
N MET A 96 -18.60 -19.50 -9.07
CA MET A 96 -19.55 -20.60 -9.01
C MET A 96 -19.80 -21.19 -10.41
N SER A 97 -20.40 -22.38 -10.46
CA SER A 97 -20.65 -23.09 -11.73
C SER A 97 -21.60 -22.36 -12.68
N ASP A 98 -22.42 -21.44 -12.16
CA ASP A 98 -23.33 -20.59 -12.92
C ASP A 98 -22.68 -19.29 -13.43
N GLY A 99 -21.39 -19.09 -13.15
CA GLY A 99 -20.63 -17.89 -13.51
C GLY A 99 -20.77 -16.72 -12.54
N THR A 100 -21.54 -16.86 -11.46
CA THR A 100 -21.63 -15.85 -10.40
C THR A 100 -20.41 -15.91 -9.47
N THR A 101 -20.12 -14.82 -8.75
CA THR A 101 -19.08 -14.81 -7.72
C THR A 101 -19.70 -14.84 -6.32
N GLN A 102 -19.06 -15.59 -5.43
CA GLN A 102 -19.42 -15.65 -4.02
C GLN A 102 -18.23 -15.20 -3.17
N ARG A 103 -18.43 -14.19 -2.33
CA ARG A 103 -17.42 -13.75 -1.36
C ARG A 103 -17.34 -14.76 -0.22
N ILE A 104 -16.16 -15.32 -0.01
CA ILE A 104 -15.86 -16.31 1.03
C ILE A 104 -14.80 -15.73 1.97
N GLU A 105 -15.05 -15.77 3.28
CA GLU A 105 -14.05 -15.44 4.31
C GLU A 105 -13.00 -16.56 4.33
N VAL A 106 -11.73 -16.16 4.32
CA VAL A 106 -10.59 -17.09 4.34
C VAL A 106 -9.67 -16.78 5.50
N GLN A 107 -9.02 -17.83 5.99
CA GLN A 107 -7.87 -17.68 6.90
C GLN A 107 -6.60 -17.78 6.08
N THR A 108 -5.74 -16.76 6.19
CA THR A 108 -4.48 -16.69 5.47
C THR A 108 -3.33 -17.16 6.36
N GLY A 109 -2.33 -17.77 5.73
CA GLY A 109 -1.11 -18.25 6.36
C GLY A 109 0.10 -17.41 5.95
N ILE A 110 1.18 -18.10 5.57
CA ILE A 110 2.38 -17.46 5.07
C ILE A 110 2.04 -16.71 3.78
N SER A 111 2.39 -15.42 3.72
CA SER A 111 2.26 -14.60 2.52
C SER A 111 3.65 -14.30 1.96
N GLY A 112 3.84 -14.65 0.69
CA GLY A 112 5.04 -14.35 -0.09
C GLY A 112 4.85 -13.10 -0.96
N GLY A 113 5.80 -12.85 -1.87
CA GLY A 113 5.74 -11.68 -2.76
C GLY A 113 4.68 -11.76 -3.86
N THR A 114 4.20 -12.97 -4.20
CA THR A 114 3.26 -13.19 -5.31
C THR A 114 2.02 -13.98 -4.89
N PHE A 115 2.19 -14.90 -3.94
CA PHE A 115 1.14 -15.80 -3.50
C PHE A 115 0.98 -15.74 -1.99
N THR A 116 -0.24 -16.01 -1.53
CA THR A 116 -0.59 -16.15 -0.13
C THR A 116 -1.20 -17.52 0.11
N GLU A 117 -0.74 -18.18 1.16
CA GLU A 117 -1.31 -19.43 1.64
C GLU A 117 -2.72 -19.21 2.20
N ILE A 118 -3.65 -20.12 1.87
CA ILE A 118 -4.97 -20.20 2.47
C ILE A 118 -5.06 -21.44 3.36
N LEU A 119 -5.29 -21.20 4.66
CA LEU A 119 -5.44 -22.23 5.68
C LEU A 119 -6.86 -22.82 5.71
N SER A 120 -7.87 -22.00 5.41
CA SER A 120 -9.27 -22.44 5.37
C SER A 120 -10.14 -21.48 4.56
N GLY A 121 -11.26 -22.00 4.04
CA GLY A 121 -12.32 -21.23 3.38
C GLY A 121 -12.54 -21.65 1.92
N ILE A 122 -11.51 -22.18 1.25
CA ILE A 122 -11.59 -22.69 -0.12
C ILE A 122 -10.91 -24.06 -0.22
N ASN A 123 -11.20 -24.78 -1.31
CA ASN A 123 -10.62 -26.08 -1.61
C ASN A 123 -9.76 -26.02 -2.88
N GLU A 124 -8.90 -27.01 -3.04
CA GLU A 124 -8.16 -27.21 -4.28
C GLU A 124 -9.14 -27.38 -5.47
N GLY A 125 -8.82 -26.74 -6.60
CA GLY A 125 -9.65 -26.72 -7.80
C GLY A 125 -10.72 -25.62 -7.84
N ASP A 126 -10.92 -24.89 -6.74
CA ASP A 126 -11.80 -23.72 -6.74
C ASP A 126 -11.24 -22.63 -7.66
N LYS A 127 -12.13 -22.04 -8.49
CA LYS A 127 -11.78 -20.90 -9.34
C LYS A 127 -12.01 -19.62 -8.57
N ILE A 128 -10.98 -18.77 -8.52
CA ILE A 128 -10.99 -17.52 -7.76
C ILE A 128 -10.83 -16.36 -8.73
N LEU A 129 -11.54 -15.26 -8.50
CA LEU A 129 -11.41 -14.05 -9.29
C LEU A 129 -10.16 -13.26 -8.86
N LEU A 130 -9.32 -12.88 -9.83
CA LEU A 130 -8.25 -11.92 -9.61
C LEU A 130 -8.84 -10.51 -9.62
N ILE A 131 -8.54 -9.73 -8.59
CA ILE A 131 -9.02 -8.36 -8.45
C ILE A 131 -7.80 -7.46 -8.58
N PRO A 132 -7.52 -6.92 -9.78
CA PRO A 132 -6.40 -6.02 -9.95
C PRO A 132 -6.64 -4.77 -9.08
N GLU A 133 -5.56 -4.25 -8.48
CA GLU A 133 -5.52 -3.08 -7.58
C GLU A 133 -6.40 -1.90 -8.02
N SER A 134 -6.61 -1.73 -9.33
CA SER A 134 -7.46 -0.69 -9.94
C SER A 134 -8.96 -0.80 -9.61
N SER A 135 -9.42 -1.95 -9.11
CA SER A 135 -10.84 -2.26 -8.91
C SER A 135 -11.32 -1.90 -7.50
N THR A 136 -10.40 -1.62 -6.57
CA THR A 136 -10.74 -1.09 -5.25
C THR A 136 -10.96 0.42 -5.38
N SER A 137 -12.09 0.81 -5.97
CA SER A 137 -12.56 2.19 -5.85
C SER A 137 -12.85 2.44 -4.37
N SER A 138 -11.92 3.11 -3.68
CA SER A 138 -12.28 3.87 -2.50
C SER A 138 -13.37 4.85 -2.96
N THR A 139 -14.62 4.56 -2.62
CA THR A 139 -15.68 5.56 -2.66
C THR A 139 -15.31 6.63 -1.64
N SER A 140 -14.47 7.56 -2.08
CA SER A 140 -14.31 8.84 -1.44
C SER A 140 -15.63 9.55 -1.71
N THR A 141 -16.53 9.54 -0.74
CA THR A 141 -17.73 10.36 -0.76
C THR A 141 -17.27 11.83 -0.79
N SER A 142 -17.08 12.35 -1.99
CA SER A 142 -17.03 13.78 -2.22
C SER A 142 -18.46 14.29 -2.03
N ASN A 143 -18.78 14.70 -0.80
CA ASN A 143 -19.94 15.56 -0.55
C ASN A 143 -19.69 16.88 -1.28
N THR A 144 -20.06 16.95 -2.55
CA THR A 144 -20.23 18.22 -3.25
C THR A 144 -21.67 18.65 -3.03
N SER A 145 -21.95 19.14 -1.82
CA SER A 145 -23.18 19.87 -1.53
C SER A 145 -23.14 21.20 -2.27
N SER A 146 -23.82 21.20 -3.41
CA SER A 146 -24.31 22.39 -4.09
C SER A 146 -25.00 23.34 -3.11
N GLY A 147 -24.58 24.60 -3.12
CA GLY A 147 -25.40 25.78 -2.81
C GLY A 147 -26.14 25.81 -1.48
N GLY A 148 -25.59 26.52 -0.50
CA GLY A 148 -26.35 26.89 0.70
C GLY A 148 -25.49 27.67 1.69
N THR A 149 -25.83 28.94 1.86
CA THR A 149 -25.28 29.91 2.82
C THR A 149 -25.03 29.33 4.23
N PRO A 150 -23.94 29.71 4.93
CA PRO A 150 -23.70 29.26 6.30
C PRO A 150 -24.74 29.86 7.25
N ASN A 151 -25.56 29.00 7.85
CA ASN A 151 -26.48 29.35 8.93
C ASN A 151 -25.69 29.51 10.23
N ILE A 152 -25.36 30.75 10.60
CA ILE A 152 -24.76 31.08 11.89
C ILE A 152 -25.86 30.98 12.96
N GLN A 153 -25.87 29.90 13.73
CA GLN A 153 -26.77 29.73 14.87
C GLN A 153 -26.25 30.56 16.05
N ILE A 154 -26.82 31.74 16.28
CA ILE A 154 -26.58 32.55 17.48
C ILE A 154 -27.59 32.08 18.55
N PRO A 155 -27.15 31.52 19.69
CA PRO A 155 -28.07 31.17 20.77
C PRO A 155 -28.61 32.44 21.44
N GLY A 156 -29.94 32.66 21.44
CA GLY A 156 -30.56 33.64 22.33
C GLY A 156 -31.60 34.62 21.76
N LEU A 157 -32.23 34.37 20.60
CA LEU A 157 -33.32 35.23 20.11
C LEU A 157 -34.56 34.38 19.79
N GLY A 158 -35.65 34.64 20.54
CA GLY A 158 -36.92 33.93 20.43
C GLY A 158 -37.69 34.28 19.13
N PRO A 159 -38.71 33.48 18.78
CA PRO A 159 -39.45 33.67 17.53
C PRO A 159 -40.47 34.79 17.71
N GLN A 160 -40.36 35.85 16.91
CA GLN A 160 -41.42 36.83 16.74
C GLN A 160 -41.77 36.89 15.25
N GLY A 161 -42.97 36.42 14.93
CA GLY A 161 -43.48 36.27 13.58
C GLY A 161 -43.74 37.61 12.88
N GLY A 162 -43.90 37.51 11.56
CA GLY A 162 -44.34 38.61 10.71
C GLY A 162 -44.27 38.21 9.26
N GLU A 163 -45.42 37.90 8.67
CA GLU A 163 -45.66 37.96 7.22
C GLU A 163 -45.29 39.35 6.68
N TYR A 164 -44.83 39.46 5.43
CA TYR A 164 -45.25 40.44 4.40
C TYR A 164 -44.31 40.41 3.18
N SER A 165 -44.86 39.88 2.07
CA SER A 165 -44.78 40.32 0.66
C SER A 165 -43.50 40.96 0.06
N SER A 166 -43.05 40.39 -1.06
CA SER A 166 -42.27 41.07 -2.12
C SER A 166 -43.02 42.30 -2.67
N PRO A 167 -42.38 43.30 -3.32
CA PRO A 167 -41.95 43.18 -4.73
C PRO A 167 -40.74 44.10 -5.09
N PRO A 168 -40.54 44.64 -6.32
CA PRO A 168 -39.34 44.38 -7.13
C PRO A 168 -38.55 45.66 -7.51
N SER A 169 -37.64 45.50 -8.48
CA SER A 169 -37.14 46.52 -9.41
C SER A 169 -36.00 47.42 -8.92
N GLY A 170 -35.01 47.51 -9.80
CA GLY A 170 -33.76 48.22 -9.60
C GLY A 170 -33.89 49.74 -9.61
N GLY A 171 -32.81 50.38 -9.17
CA GLY A 171 -32.67 51.82 -9.10
C GLY A 171 -31.24 52.22 -8.75
N VAL A 172 -30.55 52.64 -9.80
CA VAL A 172 -29.31 53.40 -9.95
C VAL A 172 -28.86 54.39 -8.86
N ILE A 173 -27.52 54.59 -8.85
CA ILE A 173 -26.69 55.80 -8.56
C ILE A 173 -26.74 56.36 -7.12
N THR A 174 -25.69 56.85 -6.47
CA THR A 174 -24.50 57.62 -6.89
C THR A 174 -23.37 57.43 -5.86
N SER A 175 -22.11 57.52 -6.28
CA SER A 175 -21.00 57.96 -5.41
C SER A 175 -20.99 59.49 -5.38
N PRO A 176 -20.42 60.17 -4.36
CA PRO A 176 -18.99 60.54 -4.43
C PRO A 176 -18.37 60.78 -3.02
N PRO A 177 -17.27 61.53 -2.85
CA PRO A 177 -15.89 61.11 -3.09
C PRO A 177 -15.02 61.36 -1.83
N SER A 178 -13.71 61.17 -1.93
CA SER A 178 -12.70 62.21 -1.65
C SER A 178 -11.40 61.64 -1.07
N GLY A 179 -10.30 61.98 -1.75
CA GLY A 179 -8.96 62.24 -1.20
C GLY A 179 -8.25 61.08 -0.50
N GLY A 180 -7.11 60.57 -0.95
CA GLY A 180 -6.07 61.22 -1.75
C GLY A 180 -4.73 61.07 -1.02
N GLN A 181 -3.66 60.98 -1.83
CA GLN A 181 -2.25 61.21 -1.47
C GLN A 181 -1.57 60.05 -0.70
N GLY A 182 -0.50 59.39 -1.19
CA GLY A 182 0.36 59.64 -2.34
C GLY A 182 1.84 59.59 -1.91
N ASN A 183 2.53 58.50 -2.29
CA ASN A 183 3.95 58.37 -2.69
C ASN A 183 5.06 58.95 -1.76
N PRO A 184 6.36 58.96 -2.13
CA PRO A 184 7.23 58.07 -2.95
C PRO A 184 8.34 57.47 -2.03
N GLY A 185 9.33 56.67 -2.43
CA GLY A 185 10.09 56.45 -3.65
C GLY A 185 11.42 55.78 -3.25
N GLY A 186 12.15 55.23 -4.24
CA GLY A 186 13.44 54.58 -4.05
C GLY A 186 13.62 53.42 -5.02
#